data_AF-D0NE72-F1
#
_entry.id   AF-D0NE72-F1
#
_cell.length_a   1.000
_cell.length_b   1.000
_cell.length_c   1.000
_cell.angle_alpha   90.00
_cell.angle_beta   90.00
_cell.angle_gamma   90.00
#
_symmetry.space_group_name_H-M   'P 1'
#
loop_
_entity.id
_entity.type
_entity.pdbx_description
1 polymer ?
#
loop_
_entity_poly.entity_id
_entity_poly.type
_entity_poly.pdbx_seq_one_letter_code
_entity_poly.pdbx_strand_id
1 'polypeptide(L)'
;MARVSLTDRNLVPVSCCSKEFPMEYVEKALTRNQFMRYKRYLAERDPKSSTLKSDRDYTTLVHKNRGKQCPLCGIGVVKVAGCNAITCPLGHYFCWKCLKTSCIC
;
A
#
# COMPACT_ATOMS: atom_id res chain seq x y z
N MET A 1 22.41 5.43 -0.41
CA MET A 1 21.10 4.97 -0.94
C MET A 1 20.05 6.09 -0.96
N ALA A 2 19.79 6.80 0.15
CA ALA A 2 18.77 7.88 0.18
C ALA A 2 19.01 9.05 -0.78
N ARG A 3 20.26 9.43 -1.08
CA ARG A 3 20.54 10.46 -2.10
C ARG A 3 20.29 9.98 -3.54
N VAL A 4 20.47 8.67 -3.80
CA VAL A 4 20.28 8.05 -5.12
C VAL A 4 18.79 7.91 -5.43
N SER A 5 17.93 7.77 -4.41
CA SER A 5 16.48 7.77 -4.62
C SER A 5 15.91 9.13 -5.04
N LEU A 6 16.70 10.20 -4.97
CA LEU A 6 16.31 11.52 -5.51
C LEU A 6 16.54 11.61 -7.02
N THR A 7 17.47 10.82 -7.55
CA THR A 7 17.79 10.72 -8.99
C THR A 7 16.95 9.66 -9.68
N ASP A 8 16.70 8.52 -9.02
CA ASP A 8 15.82 7.46 -9.54
C ASP A 8 14.59 7.28 -8.64
N ARG A 9 13.40 7.56 -9.20
CA ARG A 9 12.11 7.44 -8.51
C ARG A 9 11.76 6.00 -8.16
N ASN A 10 12.30 5.01 -8.86
CA ASN A 10 12.02 3.59 -8.59
C ASN A 10 12.68 3.10 -7.29
N LEU A 11 13.67 3.85 -6.77
CA LEU A 11 14.33 3.57 -5.50
C LEU A 11 13.64 4.24 -4.31
N VAL A 12 12.46 4.83 -4.53
CA VAL A 12 11.59 5.40 -3.49
C VAL A 12 10.41 4.44 -3.27
N PRO A 13 10.16 3.94 -2.05
CA PRO A 13 10.88 4.21 -0.81
C PRO A 13 12.25 3.53 -0.75
N VAL A 14 13.17 4.17 -0.04
CA VAL A 14 14.47 3.56 0.26
C VAL A 14 14.18 2.33 1.10
N SER A 15 14.57 1.18 0.59
CA SER A 15 14.34 -0.10 1.23
C SER A 15 15.54 -1.01 1.00
N CYS A 16 15.73 -1.95 1.92
CA CYS A 16 16.72 -3.01 1.81
C CYS A 16 16.10 -4.31 2.31
N CYS A 17 16.35 -5.44 1.64
CA CYS A 17 15.79 -6.74 2.00
C CYS A 17 14.25 -6.74 2.17
N SER A 18 13.54 -5.94 1.34
CA SER A 18 12.09 -5.73 1.38
C SER A 18 11.58 -5.16 2.71
N LYS A 19 12.38 -4.31 3.35
CA LYS A 19 11.98 -3.47 4.50
C LYS A 19 12.30 -2.01 4.19
N GLU A 20 11.33 -1.14 4.37
CA GLU A 20 11.50 0.31 4.23
C GLU A 20 12.31 0.86 5.40
N PHE A 21 13.15 1.86 5.13
CA PHE A 21 13.88 2.56 6.18
C PHE A 21 12.94 3.55 6.91
N PRO A 22 13.08 3.71 8.25
CA PRO A 22 12.31 4.71 8.99
C PRO A 22 12.53 6.12 8.46
N MET A 23 11.46 6.93 8.40
CA MET A 23 11.54 8.31 7.88
C MET A 23 12.55 9.17 8.64
N GLU A 24 12.70 8.98 9.95
CA GLU A 24 13.68 9.70 10.77
C GLU A 24 15.12 9.44 10.32
N TYR A 25 15.41 8.22 9.85
CA TYR A 25 16.74 7.83 9.39
C TYR A 25 17.03 8.43 8.01
N VAL A 26 15.99 8.50 7.18
CA VAL A 26 16.07 9.14 5.86
C VAL A 26 16.23 10.66 6.00
N GLU A 27 15.53 11.28 6.95
CA GLU A 27 15.64 12.71 7.24
C GLU A 27 17.05 13.09 7.71
N LYS A 28 17.64 12.31 8.62
CA LYS A 28 19.04 12.53 9.07
C LYS A 28 20.07 12.39 7.93
N ALA A 29 19.76 11.61 6.90
CA ALA A 29 20.66 11.35 5.77
C ALA A 29 20.54 12.39 4.63
N LEU A 30 19.51 13.22 4.63
CA LEU A 30 19.18 14.16 3.55
C LEU A 30 19.13 15.60 4.05
N THR A 31 19.38 16.58 3.17
CA THR A 31 19.10 17.98 3.51
C THR A 31 17.60 18.25 3.50
N ARG A 32 17.14 19.34 4.14
CA ARG A 32 15.72 19.70 4.19
C ARG A 32 15.04 19.71 2.81
N ASN A 33 15.68 20.31 1.81
CA ASN A 33 15.15 20.37 0.44
C ASN A 33 15.09 18.99 -0.23
N GLN A 34 16.11 18.16 0.01
CA GLN A 34 16.16 16.78 -0.48
C GLN A 34 15.07 15.92 0.17
N PHE A 35 14.85 16.08 1.47
CA PHE A 35 13.81 15.35 2.19
C PHE A 35 12.40 15.76 1.76
N MET A 36 12.16 17.04 1.50
CA MET A 36 10.89 17.51 0.94
C MET A 36 10.61 16.90 -0.44
N ARG A 37 11.64 16.82 -1.29
CA ARG A 37 11.54 16.16 -2.60
C ARG A 37 11.26 14.66 -2.47
N TYR A 38 11.91 14.00 -1.51
CA TYR A 38 11.67 12.58 -1.20
C TYR A 38 10.22 12.33 -0.73
N LYS A 39 9.69 13.17 0.19
CA LYS A 39 8.28 13.09 0.64
C LYS A 39 7.29 13.23 -0.51
N ARG A 40 7.56 14.14 -1.44
CA ARG A 40 6.73 14.31 -2.64
C ARG A 40 6.73 13.05 -3.51
N TYR A 41 7.89 12.44 -3.74
CA TYR A 41 7.96 11.17 -4.50
C TYR A 41 7.25 10.02 -3.80
N LEU A 42 7.28 9.96 -2.47
CA LEU A 42 6.49 8.99 -1.71
C LEU A 42 4.98 9.20 -1.90
N ALA A 43 4.51 10.44 -1.91
CA ALA A 43 3.09 10.76 -2.07
C ALA A 43 2.57 10.51 -3.50
N GLU A 44 3.43 10.66 -4.52
CA GLU A 44 3.10 10.40 -5.93
C GLU A 44 3.07 8.90 -6.28
N ARG A 45 3.52 8.02 -5.38
CA ARG A 45 3.65 6.58 -5.65
C ARG A 45 2.30 5.87 -5.63
N ASP A 46 2.11 4.93 -6.57
CA ASP A 46 0.98 4.00 -6.54
C ASP A 46 1.09 3.03 -5.35
N PRO A 47 0.13 3.01 -4.41
CA PRO A 47 0.17 2.16 -3.22
C PRO A 47 0.24 0.66 -3.56
N LYS A 48 -0.22 0.25 -4.75
CA LYS A 48 -0.27 -1.16 -5.17
C LYS A 48 1.07 -1.67 -5.68
N SER A 49 2.03 -0.79 -5.95
CA SER A 49 3.39 -1.16 -6.37
C SER A 49 4.30 -1.53 -5.17
N SER A 50 3.73 -1.76 -3.99
CA SER A 50 4.49 -2.09 -2.79
C SER A 50 4.89 -3.55 -2.71
N THR A 51 6.21 -3.80 -2.71
CA THR A 51 6.82 -5.13 -2.52
C THR A 51 7.24 -5.38 -1.07
N LEU A 52 6.67 -4.64 -0.13
CA LEU A 52 7.05 -4.66 1.27
C LEU A 52 6.65 -5.98 1.94
N LYS A 53 7.53 -6.53 2.80
CA LYS A 53 7.23 -7.76 3.56
C LYS A 53 5.97 -7.62 4.41
N SER A 54 5.75 -6.46 5.03
CA SER A 54 4.55 -6.21 5.84
C SER A 54 3.26 -6.36 5.04
N ASP A 55 3.25 -5.97 3.78
CA ASP A 55 2.06 -6.02 2.94
C ASP A 55 1.71 -7.47 2.62
N ARG A 56 2.74 -8.28 2.33
CA ARG A 56 2.59 -9.73 2.15
C ARG A 56 2.09 -10.40 3.42
N ASP A 57 2.68 -10.07 4.57
CA ASP A 57 2.27 -10.63 5.86
C ASP A 57 0.81 -10.24 6.17
N TYR A 58 0.44 -8.98 5.93
CA TYR A 58 -0.94 -8.49 6.06
C TYR A 58 -1.91 -9.27 5.16
N THR A 59 -1.57 -9.47 3.88
CA THR A 59 -2.38 -10.26 2.95
C THR A 59 -2.59 -11.69 3.45
N THR A 60 -1.55 -12.34 4.00
CA THR A 60 -1.69 -13.68 4.59
C THR A 60 -2.63 -13.71 5.79
N LEU A 61 -2.57 -12.70 6.67
CA LEU A 61 -3.45 -12.58 7.82
C LEU A 61 -4.92 -12.38 7.40
N VAL A 62 -5.16 -11.54 6.38
CA VAL A 62 -6.50 -11.31 5.84
C VAL A 62 -7.09 -12.61 5.28
N HIS A 63 -6.30 -13.37 4.50
CA HIS A 63 -6.75 -14.67 3.97
C HIS A 63 -7.01 -15.70 5.07
N LYS A 64 -6.17 -15.75 6.11
CA LYS A 64 -6.36 -16.65 7.26
C LYS A 64 -7.70 -16.39 7.97
N ASN A 65 -8.15 -15.15 8.00
CA ASN A 65 -9.43 -14.73 8.57
C ASN A 65 -10.61 -14.83 7.58
N ARG A 66 -10.44 -15.54 6.45
CA ARG A 66 -11.44 -15.63 5.36
C ARG A 66 -11.85 -14.25 4.80
N GLY A 67 -10.98 -13.26 4.96
CA GLY A 67 -11.14 -11.92 4.40
C GLY A 67 -10.66 -11.83 2.96
N LYS A 68 -11.00 -10.71 2.31
CA LYS A 68 -10.48 -10.31 1.00
C LYS A 68 -10.07 -8.84 1.04
N GLN A 69 -9.03 -8.48 0.29
CA GLN A 69 -8.57 -7.10 0.23
C GLN A 69 -9.37 -6.27 -0.77
N CYS A 70 -9.63 -5.02 -0.41
CA CYS A 70 -10.23 -4.05 -1.31
C CYS A 70 -9.32 -3.81 -2.53
N PRO A 71 -9.83 -3.87 -3.76
CA PRO A 71 -9.03 -3.69 -4.97
C PRO A 71 -8.53 -2.25 -5.16
N LEU A 72 -9.03 -1.28 -4.39
CA LEU A 72 -8.65 0.13 -4.49
C LEU A 72 -7.60 0.51 -3.45
N CYS A 73 -7.83 0.19 -2.18
CA CYS A 73 -6.95 0.62 -1.08
C CYS A 73 -6.16 -0.51 -0.40
N GLY A 74 -6.43 -1.78 -0.68
CA GLY A 74 -5.71 -2.92 -0.09
C GLY A 74 -6.14 -3.32 1.33
N ILE A 75 -7.06 -2.60 1.97
CA ILE A 75 -7.57 -2.96 3.31
C ILE A 75 -8.30 -4.31 3.25
N GLY A 76 -8.03 -5.19 4.21
CA GLY A 76 -8.73 -6.45 4.40
C GLY A 76 -10.15 -6.24 4.92
N VAL A 77 -11.12 -6.79 4.20
CA VAL A 77 -12.53 -6.78 4.57
C VAL A 77 -12.97 -8.23 4.82
N VAL A 78 -13.72 -8.47 5.89
CA VAL A 78 -14.32 -9.78 6.19
C VAL A 78 -15.82 -9.67 6.01
N LYS A 79 -16.39 -10.60 5.23
CA LYS A 79 -17.84 -10.69 5.05
C LYS A 79 -18.44 -11.57 6.15
N VAL A 80 -19.40 -11.03 6.89
CA VAL A 80 -20.11 -11.77 7.95
C VAL A 80 -21.32 -12.52 7.38
N ALA A 81 -22.19 -11.85 6.61
CA ALA A 81 -23.34 -12.45 5.94
C ALA A 81 -23.86 -11.52 4.81
N GLY A 82 -24.84 -11.97 4.02
CA GLY A 82 -25.60 -11.10 3.09
C GLY A 82 -25.05 -10.97 1.67
N CYS A 83 -25.24 -9.79 1.06
CA CYS A 83 -24.99 -9.50 -0.35
C CYS A 83 -23.49 -9.56 -0.73
N ASN A 84 -23.18 -9.66 -2.02
CA ASN A 84 -21.80 -9.55 -2.53
C ASN A 84 -21.37 -8.09 -2.72
N ALA A 85 -22.30 -7.15 -2.65
CA ALA A 85 -22.07 -5.72 -2.58
C ALA A 85 -21.42 -5.35 -1.23
N ILE A 86 -20.14 -4.97 -1.23
CA ILE A 86 -19.39 -4.66 0.00
C ILE A 86 -18.78 -3.25 -0.10
N THR A 87 -18.82 -2.53 1.01
CA THR A 87 -18.17 -1.23 1.15
C THR A 87 -16.99 -1.34 2.13
N CYS A 88 -15.81 -0.93 1.70
CA CYS A 88 -14.61 -0.84 2.53
C CYS A 88 -14.78 0.23 3.63
N PRO A 89 -14.07 0.15 4.77
CA PRO A 89 -14.05 1.22 5.77
C PRO A 89 -13.65 2.62 5.26
N LEU A 90 -12.96 2.70 4.11
CA LEU A 90 -12.63 3.95 3.42
C LEU A 90 -13.72 4.45 2.44
N GLY A 91 -14.88 3.78 2.39
CA GLY A 91 -16.01 4.16 1.52
C GLY A 91 -15.96 3.61 0.10
N HIS A 92 -14.98 2.78 -0.25
CA HIS A 92 -14.91 2.16 -1.58
C HIS A 92 -15.90 1.00 -1.73
N TYR A 93 -16.73 1.04 -2.77
CA TYR A 93 -17.66 -0.03 -3.13
C TYR A 93 -17.03 -1.04 -4.08
N PHE A 94 -17.21 -2.34 -3.81
CA PHE A 94 -16.76 -3.42 -4.68
C PHE A 94 -17.54 -4.73 -4.46
N CYS A 95 -17.50 -5.61 -5.45
CA CYS A 95 -18.09 -6.95 -5.32
C CYS A 95 -17.15 -7.93 -4.61
N TRP A 96 -17.66 -8.64 -3.60
CA TRP A 96 -16.96 -9.68 -2.85
C TRP A 96 -16.50 -10.86 -3.69
N LYS A 97 -17.29 -11.26 -4.69
CA LYS A 97 -16.94 -12.39 -5.57
C LYS A 97 -15.87 -11.99 -6.59
N CYS A 98 -16.11 -10.89 -7.30
CA CYS A 98 -15.28 -10.49 -8.44
C CYS A 98 -14.11 -9.57 -8.07
N LEU A 99 -14.12 -8.94 -6.89
CA LEU A 99 -13.15 -7.93 -6.47
C LEU A 99 -13.01 -6.79 -7.48
N LYS A 100 -14.14 -6.38 -8.07
CA LYS A 100 -14.24 -5.26 -9.02
C LYS A 100 -15.27 -4.25 -8.52
N THR A 101 -15.07 -2.98 -8.88
CA THR A 101 -15.99 -1.87 -8.56
C THR A 101 -17.29 -1.93 -9.36
N SER A 102 -17.25 -2.49 -10.57
CA SER A 102 -18.42 -2.74 -11.42
C SER A 102 -18.49 -4.23 -11.80
N CYS A 103 -19.63 -4.87 -11.52
CA CYS A 103 -19.95 -6.24 -11.95
C CYS A 103 -21.47 -6.40 -12.15
N ILE A 104 -21.87 -7.42 -12.91
CA ILE A 104 -23.28 -7.82 -13.15
C ILE A 104 -23.60 -9.09 -12.34
N CYS A 105 -22.99 -9.19 -11.16
CA CYS A 105 -23.27 -10.19 -10.15
C CYS A 105 -24.17 -9.61 -9.06
#